data_AF-A0A699URT7-F1
#
_entry.id   AF-A0A699URT7-F1
#
_cell.length_a   1.000
_cell.length_b   1.000
_cell.length_c   1.000
_cell.angle_alpha   90.00
_cell.angle_beta   90.00
_cell.angle_gamma   90.00
#
_symmetry.space_group_name_H-M   'P 1'
#
loop_
_entity.id
_entity.type
_entity.pdbx_description
1 polymer ?
#
loop_
_entity_poly.entity_id
_entity_poly.type
_entity_poly.pdbx_seq_one_letter_code
_entity_poly.pdbx_strand_id
1 'polypeptide(L)'
;IRAEIREEFRISSGPSDAGGNPPPFFPRAEQERLKKEYHFIRQTSTETSTEFMQRFLRLAGFLGAAGGTEEEQAKNFQWGLR
;
A
#
# COMPACT_ATOMS: atom_id res chain seq x y z
N ILE A 1 -12.45 -2.31 -10.97
CA ILE A 1 -12.21 -1.58 -9.70
C ILE A 1 -12.35 -2.47 -8.45
N ARG A 2 -13.50 -2.58 -7.75
CA ARG A 2 -13.56 -3.31 -6.44
C ARG A 2 -13.14 -4.79 -6.50
N ALA A 3 -13.46 -5.51 -7.57
CA ALA A 3 -13.03 -6.90 -7.76
C ALA A 3 -11.55 -7.02 -8.17
N GLU A 4 -11.06 -6.03 -8.92
CA GLU A 4 -9.70 -5.94 -9.44
C GLU A 4 -8.70 -5.71 -8.30
N ILE A 5 -9.02 -4.81 -7.36
CA ILE A 5 -8.21 -4.56 -6.16
C ILE A 5 -8.17 -5.79 -5.25
N ARG A 6 -9.30 -6.51 -5.11
CA ARG A 6 -9.36 -7.72 -4.28
C ARG A 6 -8.51 -8.85 -4.86
N GLU A 7 -8.47 -9.00 -6.18
CA GLU A 7 -7.66 -10.03 -6.83
C GLU A 7 -6.18 -9.67 -6.83
N GLU A 8 -5.83 -8.41 -7.08
CA GLU A 8 -4.44 -7.91 -6.98
C GLU A 8 -3.92 -7.97 -5.53
N PHE A 9 -4.75 -7.64 -4.54
CA PHE A 9 -4.41 -7.87 -3.13
C PHE A 9 -4.16 -9.34 -2.88
N ARG A 10 -5.08 -10.24 -3.27
CA ARG A 10 -4.92 -11.70 -3.11
C ARG A 10 -3.65 -12.24 -3.79
N ILE A 11 -3.29 -11.75 -4.96
CA ILE A 11 -2.09 -12.17 -5.70
C ILE A 11 -0.82 -11.63 -5.03
N SER A 12 -0.85 -10.39 -4.53
CA SER A 12 0.28 -9.76 -3.84
C SER A 12 0.45 -10.21 -2.37
N SER A 13 -0.64 -10.67 -1.73
CA SER A 13 -0.71 -11.08 -0.32
C SER A 13 -0.77 -12.60 -0.10
N GLY A 14 -0.47 -13.41 -1.14
CA GLY A 14 -0.26 -14.86 -0.97
C GLY A 14 0.62 -15.17 0.24
N PRO A 15 0.41 -16.32 0.93
CA PRO A 15 0.64 -16.51 2.36
C PRO A 15 1.99 -15.93 2.79
N SER A 16 1.95 -14.67 3.20
CA SER A 16 3.16 -13.90 3.39
C SER A 16 3.52 -14.05 4.85
N ASP A 17 4.48 -14.92 5.13
CA ASP A 17 5.25 -14.96 6.38
C ASP A 17 6.07 -13.66 6.60
N ALA A 18 5.74 -12.57 5.90
CA ALA A 18 6.29 -11.24 6.07
C ALA A 18 5.75 -10.57 7.34
N GLY A 19 6.04 -11.18 8.49
CA GLY A 19 6.38 -10.44 9.71
C GLY A 19 7.72 -9.71 9.54
N GLY A 20 7.93 -9.08 8.38
CA GLY A 20 9.21 -8.61 7.88
C GLY A 20 9.64 -7.36 8.60
N ASN A 21 10.62 -7.52 9.50
CA ASN A 21 11.51 -6.41 9.83
C ASN A 21 12.00 -5.79 8.51
N PRO A 22 11.92 -4.47 8.31
CA PRO A 22 12.45 -3.86 7.10
C PRO A 22 13.90 -4.31 6.89
N PRO A 23 14.38 -4.44 5.64
CA PRO A 23 15.73 -4.90 5.38
C PRO A 23 16.73 -4.17 6.28
N PRO A 24 17.79 -4.83 6.81
CA PRO A 24 18.73 -4.22 7.75
C PRO A 24 19.40 -2.92 7.25
N PHE A 25 19.23 -2.61 5.95
CA PHE A 25 19.71 -1.42 5.26
C PHE A 25 18.60 -0.45 4.82
N PHE A 26 17.39 -0.53 5.37
CA PHE A 26 16.32 0.43 5.06
C PHE A 26 16.36 1.61 6.04
N PRO A 27 16.84 2.80 5.64
CA PRO A 27 17.06 3.89 6.58
C PRO A 27 15.73 4.31 7.25
N ARG A 28 15.76 4.51 8.56
CA ARG A 28 14.57 4.93 9.33
C ARG A 28 13.88 6.15 8.73
N ALA A 29 14.63 7.11 8.19
CA ALA A 29 14.09 8.29 7.54
C ALA A 29 13.24 7.95 6.29
N GLU A 30 13.65 6.96 5.50
CA GLU A 30 12.87 6.49 4.35
C GLU A 30 11.62 5.75 4.78
N GLN A 31 11.70 4.95 5.86
CA GLN A 31 10.53 4.28 6.43
C GLN A 31 9.47 5.28 6.89
N GLU A 32 9.87 6.34 7.60
CA GLU A 32 8.95 7.39 8.05
C GLU A 32 8.40 8.19 6.85
N ARG A 33 9.21 8.41 5.80
CA ARG A 33 8.73 9.01 4.55
C ARG A 33 7.65 8.15 3.89
N LEU A 34 7.88 6.84 3.75
CA LEU A 34 6.92 5.91 3.15
C LEU A 34 5.63 5.80 3.96
N LYS A 35 5.71 5.71 5.29
CA LYS A 35 4.52 5.71 6.16
C LYS A 35 3.68 6.98 5.99
N LYS A 36 4.35 8.13 5.88
CA LYS A 36 3.71 9.42 5.65
C LYS A 36 3.07 9.47 4.27
N GLU A 37 3.81 9.07 3.23
CA GLU A 37 3.30 9.01 1.85
C GLU A 37 2.06 8.10 1.76
N TYR A 38 2.09 6.96 2.44
CA TYR A 38 0.97 6.02 2.52
C TYR A 38 -0.25 6.61 3.23
N HIS A 39 -0.09 7.32 4.35
CA HIS A 39 -1.21 7.96 5.04
C HIS A 39 -1.89 9.07 4.22
N PHE A 40 -1.13 9.74 3.37
CA PHE A 40 -1.63 10.83 2.52
C PHE A 40 -1.89 10.40 1.08
N ILE A 41 -1.85 9.09 0.79
CA ILE A 41 -2.04 8.59 -0.58
C ILE A 41 -3.45 8.90 -1.08
N ARG A 42 -3.51 9.54 -2.24
CA ARG A 42 -4.74 9.89 -2.95
C ARG A 42 -4.47 9.89 -4.45
N GLN A 43 -5.50 9.54 -5.21
CA GLN A 43 -5.52 9.70 -6.64
C GLN A 43 -5.57 11.20 -6.95
N THR A 44 -4.80 11.63 -7.93
CA THR A 44 -4.84 13.00 -8.43
C THR A 44 -5.71 13.06 -9.68
N SER A 45 -6.22 14.25 -10.02
CA SER A 45 -7.08 14.42 -11.21
C SER A 45 -6.37 14.14 -12.54
N THR A 46 -5.04 14.10 -12.54
CA THR A 46 -4.20 13.81 -13.70
C THR A 46 -3.73 12.35 -13.75
N GLU A 47 -4.08 11.56 -12.74
CA GLU A 47 -3.61 10.18 -12.60
C GLU A 47 -4.75 9.19 -12.91
N THR A 48 -4.42 8.14 -13.66
CA THR A 48 -5.34 7.03 -13.90
C THR A 48 -5.52 6.17 -12.65
N SER A 49 -6.65 5.48 -12.55
CA SER A 49 -6.88 4.55 -11.43
C SER A 49 -5.82 3.45 -11.35
N THR A 50 -5.21 3.08 -12.48
CA THR A 50 -4.16 2.05 -12.56
C THR A 50 -2.84 2.54 -12.00
N GLU A 51 -2.41 3.76 -12.33
CA GLU A 51 -1.22 4.38 -11.75
C GLU A 51 -1.36 4.56 -10.24
N PHE A 52 -2.54 5.00 -9.79
CA PHE A 52 -2.86 5.08 -8.36
C PHE A 52 -2.78 3.71 -7.68
N MET A 53 -3.39 2.68 -8.26
CA MET A 53 -3.33 1.30 -7.75
C MET A 53 -1.89 0.79 -7.64
N GLN A 54 -1.07 1.01 -8.67
CA GLN A 54 0.33 0.58 -8.66
C GLN A 54 1.13 1.26 -7.55
N ARG A 55 0.96 2.58 -7.35
CA ARG A 55 1.62 3.29 -6.25
C ARG A 55 1.15 2.78 -4.89
N PHE A 56 -0.15 2.56 -4.74
CA PHE A 56 -0.74 2.07 -3.50
C PHE A 56 -0.21 0.68 -3.14
N LEU A 57 -0.24 -0.27 -4.08
CA LEU A 57 0.26 -1.63 -3.88
C LEU A 57 1.76 -1.65 -3.60
N ARG A 58 2.55 -0.78 -4.25
CA ARG A 58 3.97 -0.62 -3.96
C ARG A 58 4.19 -0.21 -2.50
N LEU A 59 3.49 0.81 -2.01
CA LEU A 59 3.62 1.26 -0.62
C LEU A 59 3.12 0.22 0.38
N ALA A 60 1.97 -0.40 0.11
CA ALA A 60 1.41 -1.47 0.93
C ALA A 60 2.35 -2.68 1.03
N GLY A 61 2.98 -3.08 -0.07
CA GLY A 61 3.96 -4.16 -0.10
C GLY A 61 5.24 -3.84 0.69
N PHE A 62 5.72 -2.60 0.67
CA PHE A 62 6.88 -2.19 1.48
C PHE A 62 6.57 -2.07 2.97
N LEU A 63 5.35 -1.61 3.31
CA LEU A 63 4.96 -1.40 4.70
C LEU A 63 4.47 -2.69 5.36
N GLY A 64 3.90 -3.63 4.60
CA GLY A 64 3.33 -4.88 5.11
C GLY A 64 2.43 -4.62 6.33
N ALA A 65 2.65 -5.37 7.41
CA ALA A 65 1.94 -5.19 8.67
C ALA A 65 2.11 -3.79 9.31
N ALA A 66 3.21 -3.08 9.03
CA ALA A 66 3.40 -1.70 9.53
C ALA A 66 2.52 -0.68 8.78
N GLY A 67 1.89 -1.07 7.68
CA GLY A 67 0.88 -0.29 6.94
C GLY A 67 -0.55 -0.48 7.45
N GLY A 68 -0.76 -1.31 8.48
CA GLY A 68 -2.07 -1.68 9.03
C GLY A 68 -2.58 -3.03 8.52
N THR A 69 -3.71 -3.50 9.06
CA THR A 69 -4.35 -4.76 8.62
C THR A 69 -4.90 -4.63 7.21
N GLU A 70 -5.13 -5.75 6.51
CA GLU A 70 -5.71 -5.74 5.15
C GLU A 70 -6.99 -4.90 5.05
N GLU A 71 -7.83 -4.88 6.09
CA GLU A 71 -9.03 -4.05 6.16
C GLU A 71 -8.72 -2.55 6.25
N GLU A 72 -7.69 -2.17 7.00
CA GLU A 72 -7.24 -0.77 7.09
C GLU A 72 -6.65 -0.31 5.77
N GLN A 73 -5.87 -1.17 5.11
CA GLN A 73 -5.33 -0.88 3.78
C GLN A 73 -6.47 -0.72 2.75
N ALA A 74 -7.47 -1.60 2.77
CA ALA A 74 -8.63 -1.50 1.89
C ALA A 74 -9.44 -0.20 2.12
N LYS A 75 -9.53 0.29 3.36
CA LYS A 75 -10.19 1.58 3.67
C LYS A 75 -9.37 2.77 3.14
N ASN A 76 -8.06 2.77 3.32
CA ASN A 76 -7.17 3.81 2.80
C ASN A 76 -7.24 3.89 1.29
N PHE A 77 -7.28 2.74 0.61
CA PHE A 77 -7.46 2.68 -0.82
C PHE A 77 -8.79 3.34 -1.27
N GLN A 78 -9.90 3.04 -0.58
CA GLN A 78 -11.20 3.65 -0.90
C GLN A 78 -11.22 5.17 -0.67
N TRP A 79 -10.57 5.67 0.38
CA TRP A 79 -10.43 7.10 0.63
C TRP A 79 -9.55 7.79 -0.42
N GLY A 80 -8.54 7.09 -0.92
CA GLY A 80 -7.64 7.63 -1.94
C GLY A 80 -8.28 7.76 -3.33
N LEU A 81 -9.36 7.03 -3.64
CA LEU A 81 -10.08 7.15 -4.93
C LEU A 81 -11.04 8.35 -5.04
N ARG A 82 -11.01 9.26 -4.06
CA ARG A 82 -11.97 10.38 -3.99
C ARG A 82 -11.57 11.60 -4.81
#